data_AF-A0A7V5M830-F1
#
_entry.id   AF-A0A7V5M830-F1
#
_cell.length_a   1.000
_cell.length_b   1.000
_cell.length_c   1.000
_cell.angle_alpha   90.00
_cell.angle_beta   90.00
_cell.angle_gamma   90.00
#
_symmetry.space_group_name_H-M   'P 1'
#
loop_
_entity.id
_entity.type
_entity.pdbx_description
1 polymer ?
#
loop_
_entity_poly.entity_id
_entity_poly.type
_entity_poly.pdbx_seq_one_letter_code
_entity_poly.pdbx_strand_id
1 'polypeptide(L)'
;MKTGTAHLPLHYGKAPSWLFQRMKELAKEITAFIIDAYGPQEMLRRISDPFWFQAFGCLLGFDWHSSGVTTTVCGALKEGLKGLEISLGFFIAGGKGRASRKTPAEIETICNQNSIDGSQLIYASKMAAKVDSAAVQDGYQLYHHCFFFIANGTWAVVQQGMNEENRSARRYHWLSEGIKD
;
A
#
# COMPACT_ATOMS: atom_id res chain seq x y z
N MET A 1 -1.67 -14.27 -2.76
CA MET A 1 -1.15 -14.96 -1.56
C MET A 1 -0.46 -13.94 -0.65
N LYS A 2 -0.33 -14.21 0.65
CA LYS A 2 0.49 -13.38 1.56
C LYS A 2 1.96 -13.53 1.17
N THR A 3 2.64 -12.43 0.85
CA THR A 3 4.03 -12.44 0.37
C THR A 3 5.03 -12.32 1.50
N GLY A 4 4.65 -11.68 2.61
CA GLY A 4 5.50 -11.60 3.79
C GLY A 4 4.99 -10.67 4.88
N THR A 5 5.80 -10.55 5.94
CA THR A 5 5.56 -9.62 7.06
C THR A 5 6.86 -8.97 7.51
N ALA A 6 6.77 -7.75 8.05
CA ALA A 6 7.87 -7.06 8.72
C ALA A 6 7.43 -6.55 10.09
N HIS A 7 8.33 -6.62 11.08
CA HIS A 7 8.13 -6.07 12.43
C HIS A 7 8.92 -4.77 12.59
N LEU A 8 8.28 -3.74 13.13
CA LEU A 8 8.83 -2.39 13.25
C LEU A 8 8.54 -1.84 14.65
N PRO A 9 9.46 -1.06 15.26
CA PRO A 9 9.15 -0.35 16.49
C PRO A 9 8.08 0.73 16.21
N LEU A 10 7.18 0.92 17.17
CA LEU A 10 6.10 1.88 17.02
C LEU A 10 6.58 3.30 17.34
N HIS A 11 6.62 4.15 16.33
CA HIS A 11 6.98 5.57 16.49
C HIS A 11 5.77 6.48 16.33
N TYR A 12 5.73 7.53 17.15
CA TYR A 12 4.72 8.58 17.07
C TYR A 12 5.30 9.80 16.36
N GLY A 13 4.45 10.54 15.64
CA GLY A 13 4.85 11.72 14.89
C GLY A 13 4.36 11.73 13.45
N LYS A 14 4.71 12.78 12.72
CA LYS A 14 4.40 12.94 11.29
C LYS A 14 5.68 13.30 10.55
N ALA A 15 5.81 12.82 9.31
CA ALA A 15 6.83 13.31 8.40
C ALA A 15 6.73 14.84 8.29
N PRO A 16 7.82 15.59 8.42
CA PRO A 16 7.82 17.02 8.16
C PRO A 16 7.30 17.32 6.75
N SER A 17 6.49 18.37 6.60
CA SER A 17 5.84 18.69 5.31
C SER A 17 6.83 18.86 4.16
N TRP A 18 8.00 19.47 4.42
CA TRP A 18 9.05 19.66 3.41
C TRP A 18 9.64 18.33 2.93
N LEU A 19 9.78 17.34 3.82
CA LEU A 19 10.26 16.01 3.47
C LEU A 19 9.20 15.30 2.65
N PHE A 20 7.95 15.33 3.11
CA PHE A 20 6.85 14.68 2.42
C PHE A 20 6.63 15.22 1.00
N GLN A 21 6.82 16.53 0.76
CA GLN A 21 6.79 17.11 -0.58
C GLN A 21 7.83 16.47 -1.51
N ARG A 22 9.08 16.38 -1.06
CA ARG A 22 10.17 15.72 -1.81
C ARG A 22 9.91 14.22 -2.02
N MET A 23 9.38 13.54 -1.01
CA MET A 23 8.99 12.14 -1.11
C MET A 23 7.96 11.91 -2.22
N LYS A 24 6.95 12.76 -2.34
CA LYS A 24 5.93 12.64 -3.41
C LYS A 24 6.54 12.78 -4.79
N GLU A 25 7.40 13.78 -4.98
CA GLU A 25 8.06 14.03 -6.26
C GLU A 25 8.94 12.84 -6.65
N LEU A 26 9.79 12.38 -5.74
CA LEU A 26 10.69 11.27 -6.00
C LEU A 26 9.94 9.93 -6.19
N ALA A 27 8.90 9.68 -5.38
CA ALA A 27 8.08 8.49 -5.51
C ALA A 27 7.37 8.44 -6.86
N LYS A 28 6.87 9.59 -7.35
CA LYS A 28 6.26 9.73 -8.66
C LYS A 28 7.25 9.38 -9.77
N GLU A 29 8.43 10.00 -9.79
CA GLU A 29 9.42 9.78 -10.86
C GLU A 29 9.93 8.33 -10.88
N ILE A 30 10.25 7.74 -9.71
CA ILE A 30 10.70 6.34 -9.64
C ILE A 30 9.60 5.38 -10.08
N THR A 31 8.35 5.62 -9.66
CA THR A 31 7.23 4.76 -10.04
C THR A 31 6.98 4.85 -11.54
N ALA A 32 6.95 6.06 -12.11
CA ALA A 32 6.78 6.26 -13.54
C ALA A 32 7.88 5.55 -14.33
N PHE A 33 9.14 5.68 -13.91
CA PHE A 33 10.27 4.99 -14.55
C PHE A 33 10.15 3.45 -14.49
N ILE A 34 9.77 2.89 -13.34
CA ILE A 34 9.59 1.43 -13.20
C ILE A 34 8.45 0.95 -14.12
N ILE A 35 7.35 1.69 -14.16
CA ILE A 35 6.19 1.36 -14.99
C ILE A 35 6.53 1.46 -16.47
N ASP A 36 7.25 2.49 -16.89
CA ASP A 36 7.70 2.67 -18.27
C ASP A 36 8.64 1.54 -18.71
N ALA A 37 9.62 1.17 -17.87
CA ALA A 37 10.61 0.15 -18.20
C ALA A 37 10.12 -1.29 -18.07
N TYR A 38 9.21 -1.58 -17.13
CA TYR A 38 8.83 -2.96 -16.75
C TYR A 38 7.33 -3.21 -16.67
N GLY A 39 6.50 -2.19 -16.83
CA GLY A 39 5.05 -2.26 -16.72
C GLY A 39 4.52 -2.13 -15.28
N PRO A 40 3.21 -1.87 -15.12
CA PRO A 40 2.60 -1.61 -13.81
C PRO A 40 2.47 -2.87 -12.94
N GLN A 41 2.47 -4.04 -13.56
CA GLN A 41 2.50 -5.32 -12.83
C GLN A 41 3.81 -5.53 -12.07
N GLU A 42 4.95 -5.11 -12.62
CA GLU A 42 6.23 -5.18 -11.92
C GLU A 42 6.24 -4.25 -10.69
N MET A 43 5.60 -3.08 -10.79
CA MET A 43 5.45 -2.19 -9.64
C MET A 43 4.63 -2.83 -8.51
N LEU A 44 3.57 -3.58 -8.84
CA LEU A 44 2.81 -4.35 -7.84
C LEU A 44 3.68 -5.39 -7.13
N ARG A 45 4.50 -6.16 -7.87
CA ARG A 45 5.43 -7.15 -7.29
C ARG A 45 6.38 -6.49 -6.31
N ARG A 46 7.02 -5.40 -6.73
CA ARG A 46 7.97 -4.63 -5.91
C ARG A 46 7.36 -4.08 -4.63
N ILE A 47 6.19 -3.45 -4.71
CA ILE A 47 5.48 -2.93 -3.51
C ILE A 47 5.05 -4.07 -2.58
N SER A 48 4.70 -5.23 -3.13
CA SER A 48 4.33 -6.40 -2.34
C SER A 48 5.50 -7.10 -1.66
N ASP A 49 6.75 -6.80 -2.02
CA ASP A 49 7.92 -7.33 -1.35
C ASP A 49 8.26 -6.48 -0.11
N PRO A 50 8.30 -7.05 1.11
CA PRO A 50 8.54 -6.29 2.33
C PRO A 50 9.90 -5.60 2.41
N PHE A 51 10.94 -6.19 1.80
CA PHE A 51 12.31 -5.67 1.81
C PHE A 51 12.47 -4.56 0.78
N TRP A 52 11.96 -4.76 -0.43
CA TRP A 52 11.94 -3.75 -1.47
C TRP A 52 11.15 -2.53 -1.01
N PHE A 53 9.96 -2.73 -0.42
CA PHE A 53 9.16 -1.63 0.11
C PHE A 53 9.91 -0.86 1.20
N GLN A 54 10.64 -1.56 2.08
CA GLN A 54 11.47 -0.92 3.10
C GLN A 54 12.60 -0.10 2.48
N ALA A 55 13.32 -0.67 1.52
CA ALA A 55 14.40 0.00 0.81
C ALA A 55 13.89 1.22 0.03
N PHE A 56 12.71 1.11 -0.59
CA PHE A 56 12.05 2.21 -1.26
C PHE A 56 11.70 3.33 -0.28
N GLY A 57 11.19 3.02 0.91
CA GLY A 57 10.98 4.01 1.97
C GLY A 57 12.26 4.74 2.38
N CYS A 58 13.38 4.01 2.53
CA CYS A 58 14.69 4.60 2.81
C CYS A 58 15.17 5.50 1.67
N LEU A 59 14.99 5.06 0.42
CA LEU A 59 15.37 5.82 -0.78
C LEU A 59 14.59 7.14 -0.87
N LEU A 60 13.33 7.16 -0.44
CA LEU A 60 12.53 8.39 -0.34
C LEU A 60 12.98 9.31 0.82
N GLY A 61 14.00 8.93 1.59
CA GLY A 61 14.55 9.72 2.70
C GLY A 61 13.82 9.50 4.02
N PHE A 62 13.04 8.43 4.17
CA PHE A 62 12.41 8.05 5.43
C PHE A 62 13.30 7.10 6.24
N ASP A 63 13.09 7.06 7.56
CA ASP A 63 13.91 6.23 8.44
C ASP A 63 13.63 4.72 8.27
N TRP A 64 14.70 3.92 8.33
CA TRP A 64 14.71 2.49 8.02
C TRP A 64 14.04 1.63 9.10
N HIS A 65 13.94 2.13 10.33
CA HIS A 65 13.47 1.37 11.48
C HIS A 65 12.21 1.98 12.09
N SER A 66 11.31 2.55 11.27
CA SER A 66 10.10 3.21 11.77
C SER A 66 8.81 2.62 11.22
N SER A 67 7.82 2.35 12.09
CA SER A 67 6.45 2.04 11.66
C SER A 67 5.83 3.15 10.80
N GLY A 68 6.32 4.39 10.91
CA GLY A 68 5.89 5.51 10.09
C GLY A 68 6.14 5.29 8.58
N VAL A 69 7.15 4.50 8.22
CA VAL A 69 7.59 4.30 6.82
C VAL A 69 6.43 3.84 5.96
N THR A 70 5.65 2.86 6.43
CA THR A 70 4.51 2.30 5.73
C THR A 70 3.50 3.37 5.36
N THR A 71 3.08 4.14 6.37
CA THR A 71 2.01 5.12 6.16
C THR A 71 2.47 6.31 5.32
N THR A 72 3.74 6.71 5.45
CA THR A 72 4.29 7.85 4.73
C THR A 72 4.58 7.49 3.28
N VAL A 73 5.16 6.31 3.01
CA VAL A 73 5.44 5.84 1.64
C VAL A 73 4.15 5.63 0.86
N CYS A 74 3.15 4.96 1.43
CA CYS A 74 1.84 4.80 0.79
C CYS A 74 1.16 6.16 0.53
N GLY A 75 1.27 7.10 1.47
CA GLY A 75 0.77 8.46 1.28
C GLY A 75 1.52 9.21 0.18
N ALA A 76 2.85 9.08 0.12
CA ALA A 76 3.68 9.74 -0.89
C ALA A 76 3.40 9.21 -2.29
N LEU A 77 3.23 7.89 -2.45
CA LEU A 77 2.81 7.26 -3.70
C LEU A 77 1.43 7.77 -4.12
N LYS A 78 0.43 7.67 -3.24
CA LYS A 78 -0.95 8.07 -3.57
C LYS A 78 -1.06 9.53 -3.99
N GLU A 79 -0.43 10.43 -3.23
CA GLU A 79 -0.48 11.87 -3.52
C GLU A 79 0.45 12.27 -4.68
N GLY A 80 1.56 11.56 -4.88
CA GLY A 80 2.51 11.83 -5.96
C GLY A 80 2.01 11.41 -7.34
N LEU A 81 1.20 10.34 -7.41
CA LEU A 81 0.64 9.82 -8.65
C LEU A 81 -0.74 10.39 -9.01
N LYS A 82 -1.25 11.32 -8.21
CA LYS A 82 -2.58 11.90 -8.42
C LYS A 82 -2.67 12.60 -9.78
N GLY A 83 -3.62 12.17 -10.61
CA GLY A 83 -3.80 12.66 -11.99
C GLY A 83 -2.97 11.90 -13.04
N LEU A 84 -2.16 10.92 -12.64
CA LEU A 84 -1.35 10.07 -13.53
C LEU A 84 -1.80 8.61 -13.51
N GLU A 85 -2.81 8.26 -12.73
CA GLU A 85 -3.22 6.86 -12.50
C GLU A 85 -3.62 6.16 -13.80
N ILE A 86 -4.33 6.88 -14.68
CA ILE A 86 -4.79 6.36 -15.98
C ILE A 86 -3.62 6.16 -16.93
N SER A 87 -2.74 7.16 -17.09
CA SER A 87 -1.61 7.07 -18.01
C SER A 87 -0.59 6.01 -17.58
N LEU A 88 -0.44 5.80 -16.27
CA LEU A 88 0.42 4.75 -15.72
C LEU A 88 -0.28 3.39 -15.63
N GLY A 89 -1.62 3.34 -15.79
CA GLY A 89 -2.41 2.12 -15.58
C GLY A 89 -2.28 1.56 -14.15
N PHE A 90 -2.01 2.42 -13.17
CA PHE A 90 -1.68 2.04 -11.79
C PHE A 90 -2.47 2.88 -10.80
N PHE A 91 -3.29 2.22 -10.00
CA PHE A 91 -4.29 2.85 -9.14
C PHE A 91 -4.02 2.55 -7.67
N ILE A 92 -4.29 3.53 -6.80
CA ILE A 92 -4.06 3.42 -5.35
C ILE A 92 -5.30 3.87 -4.58
N ALA A 93 -5.81 3.00 -3.71
CA ALA A 93 -6.92 3.27 -2.81
C ALA A 93 -6.52 3.06 -1.34
N GLY A 94 -7.21 3.75 -0.43
CA GLY A 94 -7.00 3.61 1.01
C GLY A 94 -5.91 4.52 1.58
N GLY A 95 -5.34 4.11 2.71
CA GLY A 95 -4.35 4.86 3.47
C GLY A 95 -4.46 4.61 4.97
N LYS A 96 -4.11 5.62 5.77
CA LYS A 96 -4.13 5.55 7.25
C LYS A 96 -5.49 5.95 7.83
N GLY A 97 -5.90 5.31 8.92
CA GLY A 97 -7.01 5.73 9.79
C GLY A 97 -8.38 5.73 9.13
N ARG A 98 -8.94 6.89 8.80
CA ARG A 98 -10.25 6.97 8.13
C ARG A 98 -10.17 6.48 6.68
N ALA A 99 -9.03 6.68 6.00
CA ALA A 99 -8.84 6.27 4.61
C ALA A 99 -8.81 4.73 4.46
N SER A 100 -8.24 3.99 5.41
CA SER A 100 -8.25 2.51 5.37
C SER A 100 -9.66 1.94 5.37
N ARG A 101 -10.58 2.55 6.12
CA ARG A 101 -11.99 2.10 6.17
C ARG A 101 -12.79 2.46 4.93
N LYS A 102 -12.34 3.46 4.15
CA LYS A 102 -12.98 3.91 2.92
C LYS A 102 -12.46 3.21 1.67
N THR A 103 -11.46 2.33 1.80
CA THR A 103 -10.82 1.69 0.64
C THR A 103 -11.81 1.00 -0.31
N PRO A 104 -12.82 0.22 0.14
CA PRO A 104 -13.81 -0.35 -0.77
C PRO A 104 -14.55 0.70 -1.62
N ALA A 105 -14.97 1.82 -1.02
CA ALA A 105 -15.68 2.89 -1.72
C ALA A 105 -14.76 3.67 -2.67
N GLU A 106 -13.48 3.82 -2.31
CA GLU A 106 -12.47 4.41 -3.20
C GLU A 106 -12.20 3.53 -4.42
N ILE A 107 -12.06 2.20 -4.23
CA ILE A 107 -11.92 1.24 -5.34
C ILE A 107 -13.14 1.34 -6.26
N GLU A 108 -14.36 1.29 -5.71
CA GLU A 108 -15.60 1.42 -6.48
C GLU A 108 -15.63 2.71 -7.31
N THR A 109 -15.26 3.84 -6.71
CA THR A 109 -15.21 5.14 -7.40
C THR A 109 -14.21 5.13 -8.54
N ILE A 110 -12.98 4.66 -8.30
CA ILE A 110 -11.93 4.59 -9.33
C ILE A 110 -12.37 3.65 -10.46
N CYS A 111 -12.90 2.48 -10.14
CA CYS A 111 -13.35 1.50 -11.12
C CYS A 111 -14.48 2.05 -11.99
N ASN A 112 -15.49 2.70 -11.39
CA ASN A 112 -16.60 3.32 -12.13
C ASN A 112 -16.12 4.41 -13.09
N GLN A 113 -15.15 5.24 -12.67
CA GLN A 113 -14.57 6.29 -13.51
C GLN A 113 -13.76 5.76 -14.69
N ASN A 114 -13.28 4.52 -14.61
CA ASN A 114 -12.40 3.90 -15.60
C ASN A 114 -13.04 2.70 -16.32
N SER A 115 -14.34 2.46 -16.11
CA SER A 115 -15.08 1.32 -16.70
C SER A 115 -14.45 -0.04 -16.39
N ILE A 116 -13.93 -0.22 -15.17
CA ILE A 116 -13.37 -1.48 -14.66
C ILE A 116 -14.41 -2.13 -13.75
N ASP A 117 -14.61 -3.45 -13.82
CA ASP A 117 -15.39 -4.17 -12.80
C ASP A 117 -14.60 -4.24 -11.48
N GLY A 118 -15.04 -3.48 -10.48
CA GLY A 118 -14.39 -3.41 -9.17
C GLY A 118 -14.81 -4.50 -8.17
N SER A 119 -15.78 -5.36 -8.50
CA SER A 119 -16.38 -6.30 -7.55
C SER A 119 -15.35 -7.23 -6.88
N GLN A 120 -14.48 -7.84 -7.69
CA GLN A 120 -13.42 -8.74 -7.22
C GLN A 120 -12.33 -7.99 -6.46
N LEU A 121 -11.99 -6.76 -6.86
CA LEU A 121 -11.00 -5.92 -6.16
C LEU A 121 -11.51 -5.50 -4.78
N ILE A 122 -12.78 -5.15 -4.66
CA ILE A 122 -13.43 -4.82 -3.38
C ILE A 122 -13.46 -6.05 -2.47
N TYR A 123 -13.79 -7.22 -3.01
CA TYR A 123 -13.75 -8.48 -2.27
C TYR A 123 -12.34 -8.77 -1.76
N ALA A 124 -11.33 -8.74 -2.64
CA ALA A 124 -9.93 -8.95 -2.29
C ALA A 124 -9.44 -7.98 -1.21
N SER A 125 -9.76 -6.69 -1.34
CA SER A 125 -9.43 -5.67 -0.34
C SER A 125 -10.00 -6.00 1.04
N LYS A 126 -11.27 -6.43 1.10
CA LYS A 126 -11.92 -6.81 2.37
C LYS A 126 -11.32 -8.08 2.95
N MET A 127 -11.03 -9.07 2.11
CA MET A 127 -10.48 -10.36 2.53
C MET A 127 -9.06 -10.24 3.08
N ALA A 128 -8.18 -9.47 2.43
CA ALA A 128 -6.83 -9.21 2.94
C ALA A 128 -6.87 -8.57 4.34
N ALA A 129 -7.71 -7.54 4.52
CA ALA A 129 -7.91 -6.89 5.81
C ALA A 129 -8.49 -7.86 6.85
N LYS A 130 -9.45 -8.72 6.46
CA LYS A 130 -10.07 -9.69 7.36
C LYS A 130 -9.10 -10.78 7.81
N VAL A 131 -8.26 -11.29 6.91
CA VAL A 131 -7.27 -12.32 7.26
C VAL A 131 -6.29 -11.77 8.29
N ASP A 132 -5.67 -10.63 8.02
CA ASP A 132 -4.65 -10.10 8.93
C ASP A 132 -5.22 -9.55 10.25
N SER A 133 -6.51 -9.16 10.30
CA SER A 133 -7.12 -8.69 11.56
C SER A 133 -7.76 -9.81 12.40
N ALA A 134 -8.31 -10.86 11.78
CA ALA A 134 -9.14 -11.84 12.49
C ALA A 134 -8.64 -13.29 12.36
N ALA A 135 -8.01 -13.65 11.24
CA ALA A 135 -7.56 -15.03 11.03
C ALA A 135 -6.15 -15.27 11.57
N VAL A 136 -5.26 -14.27 11.47
CA VAL A 136 -3.88 -14.38 11.98
C VAL A 136 -3.83 -14.39 13.52
N GLN A 137 -4.82 -13.78 14.19
CA GLN A 137 -4.97 -13.76 15.65
C GLN A 137 -3.67 -13.37 16.40
N ASP A 138 -2.90 -12.44 15.84
CA ASP A 138 -1.59 -12.04 16.37
C ASP A 138 -1.65 -10.87 17.38
N GLY A 139 -2.86 -10.38 17.67
CA GLY A 139 -3.07 -9.26 18.59
C GLY A 139 -2.69 -7.89 18.01
N TYR A 140 -2.58 -7.73 16.68
CA TYR A 140 -2.34 -6.43 16.05
C TYR A 140 -3.64 -5.85 15.48
N GLN A 141 -3.97 -4.61 15.86
CA GLN A 141 -5.12 -3.89 15.32
C GLN A 141 -4.73 -3.10 14.07
N LEU A 142 -5.36 -3.40 12.93
CA LEU A 142 -5.12 -2.68 11.67
C LEU A 142 -5.52 -1.22 11.77
N TYR A 143 -4.60 -0.33 11.37
CA TYR A 143 -4.83 1.11 11.31
C TYR A 143 -4.42 1.74 9.97
N HIS A 144 -3.81 0.96 9.10
CA HIS A 144 -3.43 1.37 7.76
C HIS A 144 -3.75 0.24 6.78
N HIS A 145 -4.34 0.59 5.64
CA HIS A 145 -4.69 -0.33 4.57
C HIS A 145 -4.57 0.43 3.25
N CYS A 146 -3.60 0.05 2.42
CA CYS A 146 -3.41 0.62 1.09
C CYS A 146 -3.54 -0.50 0.05
N PHE A 147 -4.42 -0.29 -0.91
CA PHE A 147 -4.75 -1.24 -1.98
C PHE A 147 -4.26 -0.68 -3.31
N PHE A 148 -3.41 -1.45 -3.99
CA PHE A 148 -2.82 -1.11 -5.28
C PHE A 148 -3.38 -2.04 -6.34
N PHE A 149 -3.76 -1.54 -7.50
CA PHE A 149 -4.29 -2.38 -8.57
C PHE A 149 -4.04 -1.80 -9.96
N ILE A 150 -4.17 -2.66 -10.97
CA ILE A 150 -4.06 -2.31 -12.38
C ILE A 150 -5.32 -2.79 -13.13
N ALA A 151 -5.52 -2.30 -14.36
CA ALA A 151 -6.77 -2.51 -15.10
C ALA A 151 -7.14 -3.97 -15.37
N ASN A 152 -6.15 -4.88 -15.43
CA ASN A 152 -6.40 -6.30 -15.65
C ASN A 152 -6.86 -7.07 -14.40
N GLY A 153 -7.09 -6.38 -13.28
CA GLY A 153 -7.54 -6.97 -12.02
C GLY A 153 -6.41 -7.49 -11.12
N THR A 154 -5.14 -7.39 -11.51
CA THR A 154 -4.00 -7.70 -10.62
C THR A 154 -3.90 -6.64 -9.53
N TRP A 155 -3.60 -7.06 -8.30
CA TRP A 155 -3.56 -6.19 -7.13
C TRP A 155 -2.48 -6.58 -6.13
N ALA A 156 -2.12 -5.61 -5.29
CA ALA A 156 -1.29 -5.80 -4.11
C ALA A 156 -1.88 -5.03 -2.92
N VAL A 157 -1.60 -5.50 -1.71
CA VAL A 157 -2.01 -4.81 -0.47
C VAL A 157 -0.79 -4.60 0.42
N VAL A 158 -0.66 -3.39 0.94
CA VAL A 158 0.24 -3.08 2.05
C VAL A 158 -0.60 -2.53 3.19
N GLN A 159 -0.61 -3.25 4.30
CA GLN A 159 -1.39 -2.88 5.48
C GLN A 159 -0.54 -3.01 6.74
N GLN A 160 -0.93 -2.31 7.80
CA GLN A 160 -0.17 -2.29 9.04
C GLN A 160 -1.09 -2.31 10.26
N GLY A 161 -0.77 -3.23 11.15
CA GLY A 161 -1.36 -3.35 12.47
C GLY A 161 -0.44 -2.81 13.56
N MET A 162 -1.03 -2.36 14.66
CA MET A 162 -0.29 -1.97 15.87
C MET A 162 -0.69 -2.89 17.03
N ASN A 163 0.28 -3.17 17.90
CA ASN A 163 0.04 -3.75 19.20
C ASN A 163 0.57 -2.77 20.25
N GLU A 164 -0.34 -2.22 21.06
CA GLU A 164 -0.01 -1.18 22.03
C GLU A 164 0.70 -1.75 23.27
N GLU A 165 0.41 -3.01 23.62
CA GLU A 165 1.00 -3.69 24.79
C GLU A 165 2.50 -3.86 24.63
N ASN A 166 2.95 -4.34 23.46
CA ASN A 166 4.36 -4.55 23.15
C ASN A 166 5.00 -3.40 22.33
N ARG A 167 4.24 -2.33 22.08
CA ARG A 167 4.68 -1.11 21.35
C ARG A 167 5.32 -1.40 20.00
N SER A 168 4.74 -2.33 19.25
CA SER A 168 5.24 -2.72 17.95
C SER A 168 4.19 -2.52 16.85
N ALA A 169 4.66 -2.42 15.62
CA ALA A 169 3.83 -2.47 14.43
C ALA A 169 4.24 -3.66 13.57
N ARG A 170 3.25 -4.31 12.94
CA ARG A 170 3.47 -5.36 11.96
C ARG A 170 2.92 -4.91 10.62
N ARG A 171 3.78 -4.92 9.60
CA ARG A 171 3.40 -4.66 8.20
C ARG A 171 3.14 -5.98 7.50
N TYR A 172 2.05 -6.05 6.76
CA TYR A 172 1.60 -7.22 6.00
C TYR A 172 1.55 -6.87 4.52
N HIS A 173 1.99 -7.80 3.68
CA HIS A 173 1.99 -7.64 2.24
C HIS A 173 1.25 -8.80 1.56
N TRP A 174 0.49 -8.45 0.52
CA TRP A 174 -0.23 -9.39 -0.32
C TRP A 174 -0.01 -9.05 -1.79
N LEU A 175 0.00 -10.09 -2.62
CA LEU A 175 0.01 -9.98 -4.08
C LEU A 175 -1.02 -10.95 -4.66
N SER A 176 -1.76 -10.53 -5.70
CA SER A 176 -2.78 -11.38 -6.32
C SER A 176 -2.20 -12.50 -7.19
N GLU A 177 -0.94 -12.41 -7.61
CA GLU A 177 -0.27 -13.45 -8.38
C GLU A 177 -0.24 -14.78 -7.61
N GLY A 178 -0.46 -15.88 -8.34
CA GLY A 178 -0.42 -17.24 -7.79
C GLY A 178 -1.62 -17.63 -6.91
N ILE A 179 -2.67 -16.79 -6.82
CA ILE A 179 -3.96 -17.21 -6.28
C ILE A 179 -4.64 -18.08 -7.34
N LYS A 180 -4.71 -19.39 -7.08
CA LYS A 180 -5.57 -20.32 -7.80
C LYS A 180 -6.83 -20.50 -6.97
N ASP A 181 -7.98 -20.55 -7.64
CA ASP A 181 -9.26 -20.88 -7.01
C ASP A 181 -9.21 -22.24 -6.27
#